data_AF-K1V7Z9-F1
#
_entry.id   AF-K1V7Z9-F1
#
_cell.length_a   1.000
_cell.length_b   1.000
_cell.length_c   1.000
_cell.angle_alpha   90.00
_cell.angle_beta   90.00
_cell.angle_gamma   90.00
#
_symmetry.space_group_name_H-M   'P 1'
#
loop_
_entity.id
_entity.type
_entity.pdbx_description
1 polymer ?
#
loop_
_entity_poly.entity_id
_entity_poly.type
_entity_poly.pdbx_seq_one_letter_code
_entity_poly.pdbx_strand_id
1 'polypeptide(L)' 'MCTATTYKTEDFYFGRTLDYECSYGEEIVIHAEKFQYCN' A
#
# COMPACT_ATOMS: atom_id res chain seq x y z
N MET A 1 8.56 6.82 11.34
CA MET A 1 8.50 5.43 11.90
C MET A 1 7.25 4.80 11.34
N CYS A 2 7.22 3.54 10.92
CA CYS A 2 5.99 2.95 10.35
C CYS A 2 5.54 1.71 11.14
N THR A 3 4.24 1.41 11.07
CA THR A 3 3.65 0.20 11.66
C THR A 3 2.85 -0.54 10.59
N ALA A 4 3.00 -1.87 10.49
CA ALA A 4 2.22 -2.73 9.61
C ALA A 4 1.60 -3.88 10.42
N THR A 5 0.33 -4.16 10.18
CA THR A 5 -0.43 -5.17 10.94
C THR A 5 -1.37 -5.94 10.03
N THR A 6 -1.56 -7.22 10.35
CA THR A 6 -2.58 -8.09 9.77
C THR A 6 -3.63 -8.42 10.82
N TYR A 7 -4.90 -8.52 10.41
CA TYR A 7 -5.98 -8.95 11.28
C TYR A 7 -6.84 -9.99 10.56
N LYS A 8 -7.15 -11.10 11.23
CA LYS A 8 -7.90 -12.23 10.66
C LYS A 8 -9.19 -12.44 11.43
N THR A 9 -10.31 -12.45 10.71
CA THR A 9 -11.63 -12.86 11.18
C THR A 9 -12.13 -13.99 10.26
N GLU A 10 -13.35 -13.87 9.72
CA GLU A 10 -13.81 -14.67 8.58
C GLU A 10 -13.03 -14.31 7.31
N ASP A 11 -12.71 -13.01 7.16
CA ASP A 11 -11.85 -12.47 6.10
C ASP A 11 -10.43 -12.15 6.61
N PHE A 12 -9.54 -11.78 5.68
CA PHE A 12 -8.17 -11.37 5.97
C PHE A 12 -7.93 -9.90 5.62
N TYR A 13 -7.49 -9.12 6.60
CA TYR A 13 -7.20 -7.70 6.47
C TYR A 13 -5.71 -7.43 6.61
N PHE A 14 -5.19 -6.54 5.75
CA PHE A 14 -3.82 -6.08 5.77
C PHE A 14 -3.79 -4.56 5.64
N GLY A 15 -2.96 -3.89 6.44
CA GLY A 15 -2.81 -2.45 6.41
C GLY A 15 -1.53 -1.97 7.11
N ARG A 16 -1.21 -0.69 6.91
CA ARG A 16 -0.06 -0.02 7.54
C ARG A 16 -0.30 1.47 7.74
N THR A 17 0.46 2.06 8.66
CA THR A 17 0.70 3.51 8.70
C THR A 17 1.95 3.86 7.91
N LEU A 18 1.94 5.04 7.28
CA LEU A 18 3.10 5.65 6.64
C LEU A 18 3.38 6.97 7.36
N ASP A 19 4.11 6.89 8.47
CA ASP A 19 4.45 8.08 9.25
C ASP A 19 5.84 8.58 8.82
N TYR A 20 5.82 9.67 8.06
CA TYR A 20 6.97 10.38 7.51
C TYR A 20 6.82 11.89 7.74
N GLU A 21 7.91 12.65 7.57
CA GLU A 21 7.95 14.09 7.89
C GLU A 21 7.10 14.96 6.94
N CYS A 22 6.77 14.44 5.76
CA CYS A 22 5.89 15.08 4.79
C CYS A 22 5.25 14.04 3.86
N SER A 23 4.16 14.45 3.20
CA SER A 23 3.51 13.68 2.13
C SER A 23 4.21 13.89 0.80
N TYR A 24 4.27 12.84 -0.02
CA TYR A 24 4.85 12.88 -1.37
C TYR A 24 3.82 12.92 -2.50
N GLY A 25 2.54 13.07 -2.18
CA GLY A 25 1.47 13.01 -3.19
C GLY A 25 1.12 11.56 -3.53
N GLU A 26 1.08 10.72 -2.50
CA GLU A 26 0.78 9.30 -2.59
C GLU A 26 -0.59 9.07 -3.24
N GLU A 27 -0.66 8.10 -4.15
CA GLU A 27 -1.88 7.75 -4.88
C GLU A 27 -2.13 6.23 -4.87
N ILE A 28 -3.36 5.85 -5.19
CA ILE A 28 -3.72 4.44 -5.35
C ILE A 28 -3.33 4.00 -6.76
N VAL A 29 -2.38 3.07 -6.86
CA VAL A 29 -1.93 2.50 -8.15
C VAL A 29 -2.39 1.06 -8.26
N ILE A 30 -3.13 0.75 -9.33
CA ILE A 30 -3.54 -0.61 -9.69
C ILE A 30 -2.82 -1.00 -10.97
N HIS A 31 -1.92 -1.98 -10.87
CA HIS A 31 -1.16 -2.49 -12.00
C HIS A 31 -1.74 -3.81 -12.49
N ALA A 32 -2.12 -3.88 -13.77
CA ALA A 32 -2.58 -5.12 -14.38
C ALA A 32 -1.39 -5.98 -14.82
N GLU A 33 -1.55 -7.31 -14.83
CA GLU A 33 -0.47 -8.27 -15.10
C GLU A 33 0.31 -7.99 -16.41
N LYS A 34 -0.35 -7.50 -17.46
CA LYS A 34 0.26 -7.20 -18.77
C LYS A 34 0.73 -5.75 -18.96
N PHE A 35 0.77 -4.94 -17.92
CA PHE A 35 1.28 -3.59 -18.06
C PHE A 35 2.81 -3.64 -18.19
N GLN A 36 3.30 -3.22 -19.34
CA GLN A 36 4.72 -2.93 -19.56
C GLN A 36 4.98 -1.47 -19.18
N TYR A 37 5.75 -1.26 -18.13
CA TYR A 37 6.29 0.05 -17.82
C TYR A 37 7.43 0.33 -18.81
N CYS A 38 7.16 1.16 -19.81
CA CYS A 38 8.19 1.72 -20.68
C CYS A 38 8.70 3.02 -20.06
N ASN A 39 10.01 3.07 -19.79
CA ASN A 39 10.75 4.31 -19.49
C ASN A 39 11.23 4.96 -20.79
#